data_AF-A0ABD3JHG8-F1
#
_entry.id   AF-A0ABD3JHG8-F1
#
_cell.length_a   1.000
_cell.length_b   1.000
_cell.length_c   1.000
_cell.angle_alpha   90.00
_cell.angle_beta   90.00
_cell.angle_gamma   90.00
#
_symmetry.space_group_name_H-M   'P 1'
#
loop_
_entity.id
_entity.type
_entity.pdbx_description
1 polymer ?
#
loop_
_entity_poly.entity_id
_entity_poly.type
_entity_poly.pdbx_seq_one_letter_code
_entity_poly.pdbx_strand_id
1 'polypeptide(L)'
;MATVAAGASLGNACSLHFRNTQFSRTALAPPRARASSEIGFLASQLSGLRVSYDDSRRFAGPVAAPATAVQPVARRICPFTGKKANRANKVSFSNHKTKKLQFVNLQYKRIWWEAGKRYIKLRLSTKALKTIEKNGLDAVAKKAGIDLRKE
;
A
#
# COMPACT_ATOMS: atom_id res chain seq x y z
N MET A 1 55.80 1.90 55.76
CA MET A 1 54.80 1.96 56.85
C MET A 1 53.43 1.74 56.26
N ALA A 2 52.81 0.61 56.62
CA ALA A 2 51.40 0.22 56.49
C ALA A 2 50.71 0.16 55.11
N THR A 3 50.65 -1.06 54.60
CA THR A 3 49.53 -1.70 53.88
C THR A 3 48.18 -1.54 54.60
N VAL A 4 47.06 -1.38 53.85
CA VAL A 4 45.84 -2.20 54.02
C VAL A 4 45.10 -2.31 52.68
N ALA A 5 44.83 -3.56 52.30
CA ALA A 5 43.92 -3.96 51.23
C ALA A 5 42.52 -4.25 51.81
N ALA A 6 41.48 -3.94 51.06
CA ALA A 6 40.14 -4.54 51.12
C ALA A 6 39.49 -4.28 49.74
N GLY A 7 38.88 -5.20 49.00
CA GLY A 7 38.36 -6.52 49.35
C GLY A 7 36.85 -6.53 49.14
N ALA A 8 36.40 -7.17 48.05
CA ALA A 8 35.02 -7.62 47.76
C ALA A 8 33.98 -6.51 47.43
N SER A 9 32.96 -6.67 46.57
CA SER A 9 32.38 -7.83 45.90
C SER A 9 31.57 -7.41 44.67
N LEU A 10 31.69 -8.23 43.63
CA LEU A 10 30.63 -8.77 42.76
C LEU A 10 29.34 -7.94 42.56
N GLY A 11 29.16 -7.51 41.31
CA GLY A 11 27.98 -7.86 40.52
C GLY A 11 26.71 -7.02 40.67
N ASN A 12 26.40 -6.23 39.63
CA ASN A 12 25.11 -6.42 38.96
C ASN A 12 25.15 -5.87 37.52
N ALA A 13 25.50 -6.75 36.58
CA ALA A 13 25.25 -6.52 35.17
C ALA A 13 23.76 -6.77 34.91
N CYS A 14 22.95 -5.71 34.85
CA CYS A 14 21.55 -5.82 34.44
C CYS A 14 21.51 -5.98 32.90
N SER A 15 21.78 -7.19 32.43
CA SER A 15 21.61 -7.61 31.04
C SER A 15 20.14 -7.95 30.81
N LEU A 16 19.33 -6.94 30.49
CA LEU A 16 17.97 -7.18 30.02
C LEU A 16 18.04 -7.78 28.61
N HIS A 17 18.03 -9.11 28.59
CA HIS A 17 17.91 -9.94 27.40
C HIS A 17 16.49 -9.78 26.82
N PHE A 18 16.39 -9.13 25.67
CA PHE A 18 15.16 -9.10 24.90
C PHE A 18 15.00 -10.46 24.19
N ARG A 19 14.17 -11.35 24.74
CA ARG A 19 13.80 -12.61 24.07
C ARG A 19 12.98 -12.28 22.83
N ASN A 20 13.59 -12.47 21.66
CA ASN A 20 12.92 -12.40 20.38
C ASN A 20 12.05 -13.66 20.23
N THR A 21 10.76 -13.56 20.53
CA THR A 21 9.78 -14.61 20.23
C THR A 21 9.57 -14.67 18.72
N GLN A 22 10.15 -15.70 18.09
CA GLN A 22 9.86 -16.02 16.70
C GLN A 22 8.39 -16.44 16.62
N PHE A 23 7.56 -15.55 16.08
CA PHE A 23 6.17 -15.88 15.74
C PHE A 23 6.18 -16.70 14.44
N SER A 24 6.42 -18.01 14.58
CA SER A 24 6.27 -18.96 13.47
C SER A 24 4.78 -19.02 13.11
N ARG A 25 4.42 -18.40 11.97
CA ARG A 25 3.11 -18.60 11.33
C ARG A 25 3.01 -20.05 10.87
N THR A 26 2.43 -20.92 11.69
CA THR A 26 1.83 -22.16 11.19
C THR A 26 0.67 -21.77 10.28
N ALA A 27 0.85 -21.96 8.98
CA ALA A 27 -0.21 -21.85 7.99
C ALA A 27 -1.22 -22.98 8.24
N LEU A 28 -2.42 -22.62 8.70
CA LEU A 28 -3.57 -23.52 8.67
C LEU A 28 -3.96 -23.75 7.22
N ALA A 29 -3.64 -24.94 6.70
CA ALA A 29 -4.19 -25.44 5.45
C ALA A 29 -5.71 -25.70 5.62
N PRO A 30 -6.52 -25.47 4.58
CA PRO A 30 -7.95 -25.78 4.65
C PRO A 30 -8.15 -27.30 4.74
N PRO A 31 -9.14 -27.79 5.51
CA PRO A 31 -9.45 -29.21 5.54
C PRO A 31 -9.96 -29.65 4.17
N ARG A 32 -9.24 -30.59 3.56
CA ARG A 32 -9.75 -31.38 2.42
C ARG A 32 -11.05 -32.06 2.88
N ALA A 33 -12.14 -31.78 2.16
CA ALA A 33 -13.39 -32.50 2.33
C ALA A 33 -13.12 -34.00 2.18
N ARG A 34 -13.23 -34.76 3.28
CA ARG A 34 -13.30 -36.21 3.23
C ARG A 34 -14.72 -36.56 2.79
N ALA A 35 -14.85 -37.09 1.59
CA ALA A 35 -16.05 -37.78 1.16
C ALA A 35 -16.17 -39.06 1.98
N SER A 36 -17.03 -39.05 2.99
CA SER A 36 -17.47 -40.26 3.69
C SER A 36 -18.52 -40.95 2.81
N SER A 37 -18.12 -42.00 2.12
CA SER A 37 -19.05 -42.95 1.51
C SER A 37 -19.57 -43.87 2.60
N GLU A 38 -20.65 -43.47 3.26
CA GLU A 38 -21.47 -44.36 4.08
C GLU A 38 -22.21 -45.32 3.13
N ILE A 39 -21.65 -46.52 2.95
CA ILE A 39 -22.39 -47.64 2.39
C ILE A 39 -23.29 -48.16 3.51
N GLY A 40 -24.54 -47.69 3.52
CA GLY A 40 -25.59 -48.14 4.42
C GLY A 40 -26.86 -48.42 3.62
N PHE A 41 -26.89 -49.58 2.96
CA PHE A 41 -28.11 -50.12 2.35
C PHE A 41 -28.99 -50.70 3.44
N LEU A 42 -30.00 -49.97 3.93
CA LEU A 42 -31.15 -50.55 4.64
C LEU A 42 -32.42 -49.70 4.42
N ALA A 43 -33.31 -50.28 3.62
CA ALA A 43 -34.76 -50.13 3.53
C ALA A 43 -35.46 -48.86 4.07
N SER A 44 -36.12 -48.11 3.18
CA SER A 44 -37.51 -47.68 3.37
C SER A 44 -38.06 -47.09 2.07
N GLN A 45 -39.12 -47.73 1.54
CA GLN A 45 -39.94 -47.21 0.46
C GLN A 45 -40.89 -46.17 1.05
N LEU A 46 -40.51 -44.89 1.03
CA LEU A 46 -41.48 -43.80 0.98
C LEU A 46 -40.93 -42.66 0.13
N SER A 47 -41.71 -42.38 -0.89
CA SER A 47 -41.66 -41.25 -1.80
C SER A 47 -41.36 -39.92 -1.11
N GLY A 48 -40.55 -39.11 -1.79
CA GLY A 48 -40.72 -37.66 -1.74
C GLY A 48 -39.83 -36.94 -0.73
N LEU A 49 -38.65 -36.53 -1.19
CA LEU A 49 -38.32 -35.13 -1.44
C LEU A 49 -36.84 -35.11 -1.89
N ARG A 50 -36.58 -35.10 -3.19
CA ARG A 50 -35.30 -34.57 -3.67
C ARG A 50 -35.45 -33.06 -3.68
N VAL A 51 -34.85 -32.39 -2.71
CA VAL A 51 -34.57 -30.96 -2.82
C VAL A 51 -33.55 -30.82 -3.95
N SER A 52 -34.05 -30.61 -5.17
CA SER A 52 -33.24 -30.13 -6.28
C SER A 52 -32.80 -28.72 -5.92
N TYR A 53 -31.60 -28.56 -5.37
CA TYR A 53 -30.96 -27.25 -5.37
C TYR A 53 -30.58 -26.97 -6.82
N ASP A 54 -31.39 -26.14 -7.48
CA ASP A 54 -31.11 -25.55 -8.77
C ASP A 54 -29.81 -24.74 -8.65
N ASP A 55 -28.67 -25.39 -8.89
CA ASP A 55 -27.35 -24.76 -8.98
C ASP A 55 -27.14 -24.07 -10.35
N SER A 56 -28.22 -23.53 -10.91
CA SER A 56 -28.24 -22.82 -12.19
C SER A 56 -28.56 -21.33 -12.03
N ARG A 57 -28.61 -20.82 -10.80
CA ARG A 57 -28.66 -19.37 -10.56
C ARG A 57 -27.27 -18.73 -10.70
N ARG A 58 -26.93 -18.53 -11.98
CA ARG A 58 -26.34 -17.28 -12.49
C ARG A 58 -25.15 -16.79 -11.69
N PHE A 59 -24.01 -17.45 -11.84
CA PHE A 59 -22.77 -16.68 -11.97
C PHE A 59 -22.84 -15.98 -13.33
N ALA A 60 -23.57 -14.87 -13.37
CA ALA A 60 -23.26 -13.82 -14.31
C ALA A 60 -21.76 -13.57 -14.12
N GLY A 61 -20.95 -13.96 -15.12
CA GLY A 61 -19.52 -13.71 -15.10
C GLY A 61 -19.27 -12.24 -14.78
N PRO A 62 -18.13 -11.89 -14.16
CA PRO A 62 -17.87 -10.51 -13.82
C PRO A 62 -18.01 -9.70 -15.10
N VAL A 63 -19.05 -8.87 -15.16
CA VAL A 63 -19.19 -7.85 -16.18
C VAL A 63 -17.87 -7.11 -16.12
N ALA A 64 -17.10 -7.18 -17.21
CA ALA A 64 -15.83 -6.49 -17.32
C ALA A 64 -16.12 -5.02 -17.04
N ALA A 65 -15.86 -4.60 -15.80
CA ALA A 65 -15.95 -3.21 -15.45
C ALA A 65 -15.01 -2.48 -16.42
N PRO A 66 -15.45 -1.40 -17.07
CA PRO A 66 -14.55 -0.62 -17.91
C PRO A 66 -13.34 -0.27 -17.04
N ALA A 67 -12.15 -0.67 -17.51
CA ALA A 67 -10.88 -0.45 -16.83
C ALA A 67 -10.89 0.97 -16.28
N THR A 68 -10.90 1.03 -14.95
CA THR A 68 -11.21 2.21 -14.16
C THR A 68 -10.45 3.40 -14.71
N ALA A 69 -11.17 4.47 -15.04
CA ALA A 69 -10.58 5.79 -15.22
C ALA A 69 -9.58 6.00 -14.07
N VAL A 70 -8.31 6.22 -14.40
CA VAL A 70 -7.23 6.37 -13.42
C VAL A 70 -7.60 7.57 -12.56
N GLN A 71 -8.21 7.30 -11.41
CA GLN A 71 -8.42 8.30 -10.36
C GLN A 71 -7.03 8.85 -10.02
N PRO A 72 -6.80 10.17 -10.01
CA PRO A 72 -5.50 10.72 -9.65
C PRO A 72 -5.17 10.26 -8.25
N VAL A 73 -4.30 9.27 -8.22
CA VAL A 73 -4.05 8.38 -7.10
C VAL A 73 -3.76 9.22 -5.85
N ALA A 74 -4.33 8.82 -4.72
CA ALA A 74 -4.15 9.45 -3.39
C ALA A 74 -2.69 9.41 -2.85
N ARG A 75 -1.69 9.31 -3.73
CA ARG A 75 -0.25 9.31 -3.45
C ARG A 75 0.31 10.73 -3.60
N ARG A 76 1.10 11.22 -2.63
CA ARG A 76 1.83 12.51 -2.70
C ARG A 76 3.02 12.42 -3.68
N ILE A 77 2.71 12.23 -4.96
CA ILE A 77 3.65 12.19 -6.08
C ILE A 77 3.17 13.17 -7.15
N CYS A 78 4.11 13.89 -7.78
CA CYS A 78 3.79 14.73 -8.93
C CYS A 78 3.75 13.87 -10.21
N PRO A 79 2.65 13.88 -10.99
CA PRO A 79 2.52 13.01 -12.16
C PRO A 79 3.53 13.36 -13.27
N PHE A 80 3.78 14.65 -13.51
CA PHE A 80 4.68 15.10 -14.59
C PHE A 80 6.17 14.91 -14.30
N THR A 81 6.58 15.03 -13.03
CA THR A 81 8.01 15.00 -12.66
C THR A 81 8.39 13.78 -11.83
N GLY A 82 7.44 12.94 -11.43
CA GLY A 82 7.67 11.78 -10.58
C GLY A 82 8.18 12.10 -9.17
N LYS A 83 8.20 13.37 -8.75
CA LYS A 83 8.74 13.77 -7.44
C LYS A 83 7.96 13.13 -6.31
N LYS A 84 8.68 12.47 -5.41
CA LYS A 84 8.15 11.76 -4.24
C LYS A 84 8.69 12.35 -2.94
N ALA A 85 8.05 12.02 -1.82
CA ALA A 85 8.52 12.43 -0.50
C ALA A 85 9.90 11.84 -0.21
N ASN A 86 10.75 12.63 0.44
CA ASN A 86 12.08 12.22 0.87
C ASN A 86 12.07 11.76 2.33
N ARG A 87 12.77 10.66 2.65
CA ARG A 87 12.94 10.17 4.02
C ARG A 87 14.20 10.80 4.62
N ALA A 88 14.01 11.70 5.58
CA ALA A 88 15.09 12.43 6.24
C ALA A 88 15.06 12.20 7.77
N ASN A 89 16.10 12.68 8.46
CA ASN A 89 16.11 12.76 9.92
C ASN A 89 15.92 14.22 10.35
N LYS A 90 15.15 14.48 11.41
CA LYS A 90 15.24 15.71 12.20
C LYS A 90 16.32 15.48 13.26
N VAL A 91 17.33 16.34 13.30
CA VAL A 91 18.46 16.25 14.24
C VAL A 91 18.25 17.31 15.31
N SER A 92 18.32 16.94 16.59
CA SER A 92 18.29 17.88 17.72
C SER A 92 19.67 18.51 17.95
N PHE A 93 19.74 19.53 18.81
CA PHE A 93 21.00 20.08 19.29
C PHE A 93 21.91 19.02 19.93
N SER A 94 21.32 18.09 20.68
CA SER A 94 22.00 16.91 21.26
C SER A 94 22.30 15.78 20.26
N ASN A 95 22.17 16.02 18.96
CA ASN A 95 22.36 15.03 17.88
C ASN A 95 21.43 13.81 17.91
N HIS A 96 20.34 13.85 18.67
CA HIS A 96 19.30 12.81 18.59
C HIS A 96 18.58 12.87 17.24
N LYS A 97 18.46 11.72 16.56
CA LYS A 97 17.91 11.63 15.19
C LYS A 97 16.53 10.99 15.18
N THR A 98 15.51 11.77 14.82
CA THR A 98 14.14 11.29 14.65
C THR A 98 13.79 11.19 13.17
N LYS A 99 13.16 10.09 12.72
CA LYS A 99 12.73 9.95 11.32
C LYS A 99 11.62 10.95 10.98
N LYS A 100 11.74 11.61 9.82
CA LYS A 100 10.72 12.53 9.28
C LYS A 100 10.60 12.37 7.77
N LEU A 101 9.40 12.54 7.23
CA LEU A 101 9.18 12.67 5.79
C LEU A 101 9.14 14.14 5.38
N GLN A 102 9.92 14.48 4.35
CA GLN A 102 9.85 15.77 3.67
C GLN A 102 8.93 15.60 2.45
N PHE A 103 7.75 16.21 2.50
CA PHE A 103 6.77 16.11 1.43
C PHE A 103 7.09 17.04 0.25
N VAL A 104 6.61 16.65 -0.93
CA VAL A 104 6.64 17.49 -2.13
C VAL A 104 5.62 18.62 -1.95
N ASN A 105 5.98 19.84 -2.34
CA ASN A 105 5.07 20.97 -2.41
C ASN A 105 4.11 20.78 -3.61
N LEU A 106 3.04 20.02 -3.39
CA LEU A 106 1.98 19.74 -4.36
C LEU A 106 0.83 20.73 -4.17
N GLN A 107 0.34 21.29 -5.27
CA GLN A 107 -0.71 22.29 -5.31
C GLN A 107 -1.75 21.92 -6.36
N TYR A 108 -3.02 22.16 -6.06
CA TYR A 108 -4.09 22.06 -7.04
C TYR A 108 -4.14 23.36 -7.83
N LYS A 109 -3.89 23.29 -9.14
CA LYS A 109 -3.89 24.45 -10.02
C LYS A 109 -4.62 24.15 -11.32
N ARG A 110 -5.24 25.19 -11.88
CA ARG A 110 -5.84 25.16 -13.21
C ARG A 110 -4.83 25.69 -14.20
N ILE A 111 -4.53 24.92 -15.23
CA ILE A 111 -3.62 25.33 -16.31
C ILE A 111 -4.43 25.42 -17.60
N TRP A 112 -4.19 26.46 -18.39
CA TRP A 112 -4.76 26.60 -19.72
C TRP A 112 -4.06 25.65 -20.69
N TRP A 113 -4.84 24.89 -21.45
CA TRP A 113 -4.34 24.01 -22.51
C TRP A 113 -4.77 24.55 -23.87
N GLU A 114 -3.80 24.93 -24.69
CA GLU A 114 -4.03 25.61 -25.96
C GLU A 114 -4.71 24.69 -26.99
N ALA A 115 -4.23 23.46 -27.15
CA ALA A 115 -4.78 22.53 -28.15
C ALA A 115 -6.22 22.11 -27.85
N GLY A 116 -6.59 21.98 -26.57
CA GLY A 116 -7.96 21.66 -26.15
C GLY A 116 -8.82 22.86 -25.80
N LYS A 117 -8.29 24.09 -25.90
CA LYS A 117 -8.95 25.37 -25.55
C LYS A 117 -9.73 25.33 -24.24
N ARG A 118 -9.15 24.70 -23.20
CA ARG A 118 -9.81 24.49 -21.91
C ARG A 118 -8.84 24.57 -20.75
N TYR A 119 -9.39 24.78 -19.55
CA TYR A 119 -8.62 24.66 -18.31
C TYR A 119 -8.62 23.21 -17.80
N ILE A 120 -7.45 22.71 -17.41
CA ILE A 120 -7.29 21.39 -16.79
C ILE A 120 -6.93 21.56 -15.32
N LYS A 121 -7.62 20.84 -14.43
CA LYS A 121 -7.35 20.86 -12.98
C LYS A 121 -6.31 19.79 -12.65
N LEU A 122 -5.08 20.20 -12.34
CA LEU A 122 -3.97 19.28 -12.10
C LEU A 122 -3.42 19.45 -10.68
N ARG A 123 -2.96 18.34 -10.08
CA ARG A 123 -2.17 18.38 -8.85
C ARG A 123 -0.68 18.37 -9.19
N LEU A 124 -0.03 19.53 -9.08
CA LEU A 124 1.30 19.77 -9.61
C LEU A 124 2.30 20.12 -8.53
N SER A 125 3.56 19.76 -8.73
CA SER A 125 4.63 20.33 -7.93
C SER A 125 5.01 21.72 -8.45
N THR A 126 5.51 22.60 -7.58
CA THR A 126 5.97 23.93 -7.99
C THR A 126 7.09 23.89 -9.04
N LYS A 127 7.91 22.83 -9.05
CA LYS A 127 8.94 22.63 -10.07
C LYS A 127 8.34 22.18 -11.41
N ALA A 128 7.23 21.42 -11.39
CA ALA A 128 6.50 21.09 -12.61
C ALA A 128 5.88 22.34 -13.23
N LEU A 129 5.30 23.24 -12.43
CA LEU A 129 4.78 24.54 -12.91
C LEU A 129 5.87 25.32 -13.68
N LYS A 130 7.05 25.49 -13.09
CA LYS A 130 8.19 26.15 -13.77
C LYS A 130 8.62 25.45 -15.07
N THR A 131 8.49 24.14 -15.12
CA THR A 131 8.87 23.35 -16.30
C THR A 131 7.83 23.50 -17.41
N ILE A 132 6.55 23.58 -17.06
CA ILE A 132 5.44 23.85 -17.98
C ILE A 132 5.56 25.26 -18.55
N GLU A 133 5.88 26.25 -17.72
CA GLU A 133 6.13 27.63 -18.17
C GLU A 133 7.31 27.71 -19.17
N LYS A 134 8.38 26.93 -18.94
CA LYS A 134 9.57 26.94 -19.80
C LYS A 134 9.38 26.18 -21.13
N ASN A 135 8.80 24.99 -21.08
CA ASN A 135 8.79 24.05 -22.21
C ASN A 135 7.41 23.90 -22.87
N GLY A 136 6.36 24.47 -22.28
CA GLY A 136 4.97 24.23 -22.66
C GLY A 136 4.37 22.98 -22.00
N LEU A 137 3.03 22.94 -21.91
CA LEU A 137 2.30 21.85 -21.26
C LEU A 137 2.40 20.53 -22.05
N ASP A 138 2.26 20.58 -23.37
CA ASP A 138 2.23 19.39 -24.23
C ASP A 138 3.55 18.62 -24.21
N ALA A 139 4.68 19.34 -24.25
CA ALA A 139 6.01 18.74 -24.20
C ALA A 139 6.25 18.00 -22.87
N VAL A 140 5.80 18.57 -21.76
CA VAL A 140 5.96 17.97 -20.43
C VAL A 140 5.00 16.78 -20.26
N ALA A 141 3.77 16.88 -20.76
CA ALA A 141 2.80 15.79 -20.75
C ALA A 141 3.29 14.59 -21.56
N LYS A 142 3.83 14.83 -22.76
CA LYS A 142 4.41 13.78 -23.62
C LYS A 142 5.59 13.08 -22.95
N LYS A 143 6.48 13.83 -22.29
CA LYS A 143 7.62 13.26 -21.54
C LYS A 143 7.16 12.38 -20.37
N ALA A 144 6.06 12.74 -19.72
CA ALA A 144 5.50 11.98 -18.61
C ALA A 144 4.58 10.82 -19.06
N GLY A 145 4.22 10.76 -20.35
CA GLY A 145 3.30 9.75 -20.88
C GLY A 145 1.85 9.94 -20.40
N ILE A 146 1.42 11.19 -20.18
CA ILE A 146 0.08 11.51 -19.65
C ILE A 146 -0.81 12.06 -20.77
N ASP A 147 -2.01 11.50 -20.89
CA ASP A 147 -3.02 11.96 -21.85
C ASP A 147 -3.84 13.11 -21.29
N LEU A 148 -3.61 14.34 -21.78
CA LEU A 148 -4.30 15.56 -21.34
C LEU A 148 -5.82 15.58 -21.65
N ARG A 149 -6.35 14.62 -22.41
CA ARG A 149 -7.79 14.51 -22.72
C ARG A 149 -8.58 13.83 -21.60
N LYS A 150 -7.90 13.01 -20.79
CA LYS A 150 -8.53 12.25 -19.71
C LYS A 150 -8.60 13.05 -18.39
N GLU A 151 -7.83 14.14 -18.30
CA GLU A 151 -7.72 15.05 -17.15
C GLU A 151 -8.68 16.25 -17.22
#